data_AF-A0A8E5HTJ3-F1
#
_entry.id   AF-A0A8E5HTJ3-F1
#
_cell.length_a   1.000
_cell.length_b   1.000
_cell.length_c   1.000
_cell.angle_alpha   90.00
_cell.angle_beta   90.00
_cell.angle_gamma   90.00
#
_symmetry.space_group_name_H-M   'P 1'
#
loop_
_entity.id
_entity.type
_entity.pdbx_description
1 polymer ?
#
loop_
_entity_poly.entity_id
_entity_poly.type
_entity_poly.pdbx_seq_one_letter_code
_entity_poly.pdbx_strand_id
1 'polypeptide(L)'
;MLLTSVLTLALAALGTASEAPAQNENEARAPYLAILWSQPNFRGASLNIYNRDAGRCINLYRPLREDVQSIKIDRHDRDSCVLYDYANCRGASRKYTRDDRNIRNKKVSSVRCSRGR
;
A
#
# COMPACT_ATOMS: atom_id res chain seq x y z
N MET A 1 -29.98 -4.78 -60.49
CA MET A 1 -29.09 -3.61 -60.44
C MET A 1 -29.75 -2.60 -59.50
N LEU A 2 -29.33 -2.58 -58.23
CA LEU A 2 -28.37 -1.65 -57.61
C LEU A 2 -29.10 -0.48 -56.90
N LEU A 3 -28.97 -0.46 -55.57
CA LEU A 3 -28.84 0.71 -54.67
C LEU A 3 -30.07 1.67 -54.58
N THR A 4 -30.48 2.24 -53.44
CA THR A 4 -29.81 2.51 -52.17
C THR A 4 -30.83 2.95 -51.13
N SER A 5 -30.70 2.43 -49.92
CA SER A 5 -31.31 2.93 -48.69
C SER A 5 -30.72 4.30 -48.31
N VAL A 6 -31.52 5.23 -47.77
CA VAL A 6 -30.98 6.27 -46.87
C VAL A 6 -31.91 6.46 -45.69
N LEU A 7 -31.39 6.02 -44.54
CA LEU A 7 -31.89 6.09 -43.17
C LEU A 7 -31.44 7.46 -42.61
N THR A 8 -32.34 8.23 -42.01
CA THR A 8 -31.95 9.45 -41.25
C THR A 8 -32.20 9.23 -39.76
N LEU A 9 -31.20 8.69 -39.07
CA LEU A 9 -31.12 8.73 -37.60
C LEU A 9 -30.46 10.05 -37.18
N ALA A 10 -31.22 10.92 -36.52
CA ALA A 10 -30.65 12.06 -35.80
C ALA A 10 -30.11 11.56 -34.45
N LEU A 11 -28.78 11.54 -34.29
CA LEU A 11 -28.13 11.28 -33.00
C LEU A 11 -27.90 12.62 -32.29
N ALA A 12 -28.66 12.86 -31.21
CA ALA A 12 -28.36 13.93 -30.27
C ALA A 12 -27.04 13.60 -29.54
N ALA A 13 -26.03 14.44 -29.71
CA ALA A 13 -24.77 14.35 -28.97
C ALA A 13 -24.99 14.78 -27.51
N LEU A 14 -25.31 13.81 -26.64
CA LEU A 14 -25.21 14.00 -25.20
C LEU A 14 -23.74 13.85 -24.81
N GLY A 15 -23.11 14.96 -24.43
CA GLY A 15 -21.78 14.98 -23.84
C GLY A 15 -21.79 14.16 -22.56
N THR A 16 -21.19 12.97 -22.61
CA THR A 16 -20.86 12.23 -21.40
C THR A 16 -19.65 12.91 -20.78
N ALA A 17 -19.88 13.63 -19.68
CA ALA A 17 -18.85 13.94 -18.71
C ALA A 17 -18.05 12.65 -18.48
N SER A 18 -16.73 12.70 -18.70
CA SER A 18 -15.85 11.61 -18.30
C SER A 18 -15.84 11.61 -16.77
N GLU A 19 -16.78 10.87 -16.19
CA GLU A 19 -16.71 10.47 -14.80
C GLU A 19 -15.46 9.61 -14.68
N ALA A 20 -14.39 10.22 -14.16
CA ALA A 20 -13.24 9.48 -13.67
C ALA A 20 -13.80 8.37 -12.77
N PRO A 21 -13.47 7.09 -13.02
CA PRO A 21 -14.09 6.01 -12.27
C PRO A 21 -13.81 6.23 -10.80
N ALA A 22 -14.88 6.46 -10.04
CA ALA A 22 -14.86 6.41 -8.60
C ALA A 22 -14.24 5.06 -8.23
N GLN A 23 -13.00 5.11 -7.76
CA GLN A 23 -12.29 3.93 -7.30
C GLN A 23 -13.12 3.37 -6.16
N ASN A 24 -13.83 2.28 -6.43
CA ASN A 24 -14.54 1.50 -5.43
C ASN A 24 -13.56 1.19 -4.29
N GLU A 25 -13.65 1.93 -3.19
CA GLU A 25 -12.77 1.82 -2.02
C GLU A 25 -12.98 0.51 -1.24
N ASN A 26 -13.85 -0.38 -1.74
CA ASN A 26 -14.26 -1.65 -1.15
C ASN A 26 -13.91 -2.88 -2.03
N GLU A 27 -12.89 -2.82 -2.88
CA GLU A 27 -12.23 -4.08 -3.26
C GLU A 27 -11.59 -4.64 -2.00
N ALA A 28 -12.02 -5.84 -1.61
CA ALA A 28 -11.61 -6.58 -0.41
C ALA A 28 -10.09 -6.63 -0.25
N ARG A 29 -9.49 -5.57 0.30
CA ARG A 29 -8.07 -5.49 0.61
C ARG A 29 -7.78 -6.64 1.56
N ALA A 30 -6.96 -7.60 1.12
CA ALA A 30 -6.46 -8.65 2.00
C ALA A 30 -5.98 -7.97 3.29
N PRO A 31 -6.52 -8.34 4.46
CA PRO A 31 -6.50 -7.41 5.56
C PRO A 31 -5.06 -7.39 6.10
N TYR A 32 -4.39 -6.26 5.91
CA TYR A 32 -2.99 -6.02 6.24
C TYR A 32 -2.88 -5.15 7.49
N LEU A 33 -1.72 -5.18 8.14
CA LEU A 33 -1.37 -4.31 9.26
C LEU A 33 -0.60 -3.09 8.76
N ALA A 34 0.32 -3.33 7.83
CA ALA A 34 1.13 -2.29 7.22
C ALA A 34 1.69 -2.73 5.88
N ILE A 35 2.19 -1.76 5.13
CA ILE A 35 2.95 -1.97 3.92
C ILE A 35 4.23 -1.15 4.03
N LEU A 36 5.36 -1.77 3.67
CA LEU A 36 6.68 -1.14 3.60
C LEU A 36 7.05 -0.90 2.14
N TRP A 37 7.75 0.19 1.85
CA TRP A 37 8.24 0.53 0.51
C TRP A 37 9.71 0.92 0.50
N SER A 38 10.39 0.59 -0.60
CA SER A 38 11.81 0.91 -0.79
C SER A 38 12.09 2.35 -1.21
N GLN A 39 11.06 3.14 -1.55
CA GLN A 39 11.19 4.56 -1.87
C GLN A 39 10.24 5.43 -1.04
N PRO A 40 10.51 6.74 -0.93
CA PRO A 40 9.60 7.68 -0.29
C PRO A 40 8.24 7.75 -1.00
N ASN A 41 7.23 8.26 -0.30
CA ASN A 41 5.88 8.47 -0.81
C ASN A 41 5.18 7.20 -1.33
N PHE A 42 5.46 6.04 -0.72
CA PHE A 42 4.81 4.75 -1.01
C PHE A 42 5.09 4.22 -2.42
N ARG A 43 6.35 4.32 -2.87
CA ARG A 43 6.78 3.94 -4.22
C ARG A 43 7.84 2.84 -4.19
N GLY A 44 8.06 2.22 -5.35
CA GLY A 44 9.08 1.18 -5.53
C GLY A 44 8.61 -0.19 -5.04
N ALA A 45 9.58 -1.05 -4.71
CA ALA A 45 9.30 -2.40 -4.23
C ALA A 45 8.61 -2.34 -2.87
N SER A 46 7.66 -3.24 -2.63
CA SER A 46 6.83 -3.23 -1.44
C SER A 46 6.67 -4.59 -0.78
N LEU A 47 6.44 -4.58 0.53
CA LEU A 47 6.09 -5.77 1.32
C LEU A 47 4.85 -5.47 2.16
N ASN A 48 3.82 -6.28 1.97
CA ASN A 48 2.62 -6.28 2.81
C ASN A 48 2.87 -7.13 4.06
N ILE A 49 2.59 -6.57 5.22
CA ILE A 49 2.55 -7.28 6.49
C ILE A 49 1.10 -7.62 6.77
N TYR A 50 0.73 -8.90 6.70
CA TYR A 50 -0.66 -9.31 6.79
C TYR A 50 -1.11 -9.47 8.24
N ASN A 51 -2.42 -9.50 8.44
CA ASN A 51 -3.01 -9.75 9.76
C ASN A 51 -2.60 -11.08 10.39
N ARG A 52 -2.39 -12.12 9.59
CA ARG A 52 -1.89 -13.43 10.08
C ARG A 52 -0.47 -13.35 10.64
N ASP A 53 0.27 -12.30 10.30
CA ASP A 53 1.62 -12.05 10.77
C ASP A 53 1.65 -11.12 11.99
N ALA A 54 0.48 -10.76 12.54
CA ALA A 54 0.38 -9.97 13.77
C ALA A 54 1.21 -10.60 14.89
N GLY A 55 2.04 -9.79 15.52
CA GLY A 55 2.92 -10.19 16.61
C GLY A 55 4.13 -11.04 16.18
N ARG A 56 4.25 -11.45 14.91
CA ARG A 56 5.42 -12.19 14.41
C ARG A 56 6.53 -11.22 14.01
N CYS A 57 7.76 -11.66 14.20
CA CYS A 57 8.91 -10.97 13.65
C CYS A 57 9.14 -11.43 12.21
N ILE A 58 9.26 -10.48 11.28
CA ILE A 58 9.55 -10.75 9.88
C ILE A 58 10.89 -10.15 9.52
N ASN A 59 11.81 -10.99 9.04
CA ASN A 59 13.06 -10.54 8.46
C ASN A 59 12.83 -9.98 7.06
N LEU A 60 13.42 -8.83 6.78
CA LEU A 60 13.40 -8.24 5.45
C LEU A 60 14.53 -8.83 4.61
N TYR A 61 14.24 -8.99 3.34
CA TYR A 61 15.21 -9.37 2.32
C TYR A 61 15.30 -8.25 1.28
N ARG A 62 16.33 -8.30 0.43
CA ARG A 62 16.43 -7.38 -0.71
C ARG A 62 15.16 -7.53 -1.58
N PRO A 63 14.62 -6.43 -2.11
CA PRO A 63 15.19 -5.08 -2.17
C PRO A 63 14.76 -4.15 -1.02
N LEU A 64 14.20 -4.66 0.08
CA LEU A 64 13.71 -3.83 1.19
C LEU A 64 14.68 -3.78 2.38
N ARG A 65 15.47 -4.84 2.60
CA ARG A 65 16.48 -4.85 3.66
C ARG A 65 17.45 -3.69 3.47
N GLU A 66 17.55 -2.83 4.48
CA GLU A 66 18.34 -1.58 4.51
C GLU A 66 17.87 -0.46 3.57
N ASP A 67 16.75 -0.67 2.87
CA ASP A 67 16.26 0.23 1.83
C ASP A 67 14.83 0.71 2.08
N VAL A 68 14.22 0.39 3.24
CA VAL A 68 12.87 0.88 3.56
C VAL A 68 12.90 2.41 3.67
N GLN A 69 11.98 3.08 2.98
CA GLN A 69 11.91 4.54 2.93
C GLN A 69 10.52 5.11 3.19
N SER A 70 9.46 4.31 3.10
CA SER A 70 8.13 4.72 3.56
C SER A 70 7.32 3.53 4.09
N ILE A 71 6.37 3.84 4.97
CA ILE A 71 5.49 2.87 5.62
C ILE A 71 4.06 3.42 5.69
N LYS A 72 3.09 2.56 5.41
CA LYS A 72 1.66 2.84 5.55
C LYS A 72 1.10 1.88 6.57
N ILE A 73 0.33 2.39 7.51
CA ILE A 73 -0.33 1.62 8.56
C ILE A 73 -1.81 1.51 8.19
N ASP A 74 -2.42 0.33 8.31
CA ASP A 74 -3.83 0.13 7.93
C ASP A 74 -4.77 0.98 8.79
N ARG A 75 -4.82 0.68 10.09
CA ARG A 75 -5.67 1.40 11.04
C ARG A 75 -4.83 2.31 11.91
N HIS A 76 -4.80 3.59 11.56
CA HIS A 76 -4.08 4.60 12.34
C HIS A 76 -4.52 4.58 13.80
N ASP A 77 -3.56 4.75 14.70
CA ASP A 77 -3.73 4.76 16.17
C ASP A 77 -4.22 3.44 16.81
N ARG A 78 -4.57 2.42 16.02
CA ARG A 78 -4.82 1.05 16.51
C ARG A 78 -3.64 0.14 16.19
N ASP A 79 -3.22 0.15 14.94
CA ASP A 79 -2.17 -0.73 14.47
C ASP A 79 -0.81 -0.06 14.67
N SER A 80 0.19 -0.88 14.92
CA SER A 80 1.54 -0.36 15.06
C SER A 80 2.57 -1.34 14.54
N CYS A 81 3.61 -0.80 13.93
CA CYS A 81 4.76 -1.55 13.48
C CYS A 81 6.02 -0.99 14.11
N VAL A 82 6.89 -1.88 14.56
CA VAL A 82 8.23 -1.55 15.02
C VAL A 82 9.21 -2.05 13.98
N LEU A 83 10.01 -1.13 13.45
CA LEU A 83 11.11 -1.41 12.53
C LEU A 83 12.41 -1.52 13.32
N TYR A 84 13.23 -2.51 13.00
CA TYR A 84 14.48 -2.84 13.69
C TYR A 84 15.65 -2.83 12.72
N ASP A 85 16.82 -2.41 13.19
CA ASP A 85 18.04 -2.35 12.39
C ASP A 85 18.65 -3.72 12.08
N TYR A 86 18.46 -4.72 12.94
CA TYR A 86 18.94 -6.09 12.75
C TYR A 86 17.81 -7.08 12.49
N ALA A 87 18.22 -8.27 12.01
CA ALA A 87 17.31 -9.39 11.85
C ALA A 87 16.78 -9.89 13.21
N ASN A 88 15.65 -10.58 13.16
CA ASN A 88 14.96 -11.20 14.30
C ASN A 88 14.49 -10.18 15.36
N CYS A 89 14.15 -8.97 14.93
CA CYS A 89 13.59 -7.90 15.76
C CYS A 89 14.51 -7.52 16.91
N ARG A 90 15.79 -7.30 16.59
CA ARG A 90 16.87 -6.95 17.50
C ARG A 90 17.45 -5.58 17.17
N GLY A 91 18.19 -5.02 18.13
CA GLY A 91 18.93 -3.78 17.96
C GLY A 91 18.07 -2.52 18.08
N ALA A 92 18.52 -1.41 17.49
CA ALA A 92 17.80 -0.14 17.57
C ALA A 92 16.47 -0.25 16.84
N SER A 93 15.43 0.33 17.43
CA SER A 93 14.08 0.18 16.92
C SER A 93 13.29 1.49 16.93
N ARG A 94 12.31 1.58 16.02
CA ARG A 94 11.39 2.72 15.96
C ARG A 94 9.97 2.25 15.67
N LYS A 95 9.04 2.74 16.49
CA LYS A 95 7.61 2.46 16.35
C LYS A 95 6.93 3.47 15.44
N TYR A 96 6.03 2.97 14.60
CA TYR A 96 5.16 3.73 13.71
C TYR A 96 3.71 3.30 13.98
N THR A 97 2.84 4.28 14.25
CA THR A 97 1.38 4.10 14.48
C THR A 97 0.55 4.81 13.42
N ARG A 98 1.22 5.51 12.50
CA ARG A 98 0.67 6.30 11.40
C ARG A 98 1.58 6.15 10.21
N ASP A 99 1.07 6.55 9.06
CA ASP A 99 1.84 6.59 7.83
C ASP A 99 3.06 7.51 7.97
N ASP A 100 4.18 7.10 7.38
CA ASP A 100 5.36 7.93 7.22
C ASP A 100 5.85 7.82 5.78
N ARG A 101 5.79 8.95 5.07
CA ARG A 101 6.18 9.06 3.66
C ARG A 101 7.68 9.10 3.46
N ASN A 102 8.47 9.32 4.52
CA ASN A 102 9.92 9.45 4.45
C ASN A 102 10.56 9.07 5.80
N ILE A 103 10.71 7.78 6.04
CA ILE A 103 11.27 7.29 7.30
C ILE A 103 12.73 7.71 7.44
N ARG A 104 13.08 8.21 8.63
CA ARG A 104 14.43 8.71 8.90
C ARG A 104 15.47 7.60 9.04
N ASN A 105 15.06 6.45 9.58
CA ASN A 105 15.95 5.30 9.75
C ASN A 105 15.76 4.31 8.60
N LYS A 106 16.68 4.33 7.64
CA LYS A 106 16.62 3.49 6.43
C LYS A 106 17.24 2.10 6.65
N LYS A 107 18.11 1.96 7.66
CA LYS A 107 18.72 0.67 8.03
C LYS A 107 17.69 -0.19 8.75
N VAL A 108 16.80 -0.83 8.00
CA VAL A 108 15.76 -1.72 8.53
C VAL A 108 16.01 -3.12 8.02
N SER A 109 16.14 -4.08 8.95
CA SER A 109 16.37 -5.49 8.63
C SER A 109 15.25 -6.41 9.11
N SER A 110 14.40 -5.97 10.02
CA SER A 110 13.20 -6.70 10.39
C SER A 110 12.08 -5.79 10.88
N VAL A 111 10.87 -6.33 10.88
CA VAL A 111 9.65 -5.64 11.28
C VAL A 111 8.78 -6.55 12.15
N ARG A 112 8.12 -5.96 13.13
CA ARG A 112 7.05 -6.59 13.90
C ARG A 112 5.86 -5.66 13.96
N CYS A 113 4.72 -6.12 13.45
CA CYS A 113 3.48 -5.36 13.49
C CYS A 113 2.47 -6.01 14.44
N SER A 114 1.59 -5.22 15.03
CA SER A 114 0.53 -5.68 15.92
C SER A 114 -0.76 -4.94 15.65
N ARG A 115 -1.88 -5.64 15.80
CA ARG A 115 -3.21 -5.02 15.80
C ARG A 115 -3.54 -4.50 17.19
N GLY A 116 -4.01 -3.27 17.29
CA GLY A 116 -4.64 -2.75 18.50
C GLY A 116 -5.99 -3.40 18.73
N ARG A 117 -6.44 -3.45 20.00
CA ARG A 117 -7.80 -3.85 20.35
C ARG A 117 -8.77 -2.72 20.02
#